data_AF-A0A0N9HUV5-F1
#
_entry.id   AF-A0A0N9HUV5-F1
#
_cell.length_a   1.000
_cell.length_b   1.000
_cell.length_c   1.000
_cell.angle_alpha   90.00
_cell.angle_beta   90.00
_cell.angle_gamma   90.00
#
_symmetry.space_group_name_H-M   'P 1'
#
loop_
_entity.id
_entity.type
_entity.pdbx_description
1 polymer ?
#
loop_
_entity_poly.entity_id
_entity_poly.type
_entity_poly.pdbx_seq_one_letter_code
_entity_poly.pdbx_strand_id
1 'polypeptide(L)'
;MPTPQPTEEPLYLPAEVAAMLRCSTWWVKEQARRERIPYIWIGAYRFTSEHVTEIKALFERRPTGEPPTPLANQPQRRRTNTPQGHTPRLTARPPRRRRQTTS
;
A
#
# COMPACT_ATOMS: atom_id res chain seq x y z
N MET A 1 -6.74 45.78 9.06
CA MET A 1 -6.48 44.41 9.56
C MET A 1 -6.98 43.45 8.50
N PRO A 2 -6.13 42.67 7.82
CA PRO A 2 -6.62 41.58 6.98
C PRO A 2 -7.13 40.47 7.90
N THR A 3 -8.40 40.13 7.80
CA THR A 3 -8.97 38.97 8.49
C THR A 3 -8.24 37.72 8.01
N PRO A 4 -7.71 36.85 8.89
CA PRO A 4 -7.21 35.56 8.45
C PRO A 4 -8.40 34.80 7.87
N GLN A 5 -8.35 34.54 6.56
CA GLN A 5 -9.34 33.68 5.92
C GLN A 5 -9.25 32.31 6.59
N PRO A 6 -10.38 31.66 6.93
CA PRO A 6 -10.34 30.30 7.42
C PRO A 6 -9.65 29.45 6.35
N THR A 7 -8.47 28.92 6.69
CA THR A 7 -7.75 27.97 5.85
C THR A 7 -8.51 26.65 5.92
N GLU A 8 -9.66 26.59 5.27
CA GLU A 8 -10.36 25.33 5.04
C GLU A 8 -9.45 24.49 4.16
N GLU A 9 -8.67 23.59 4.79
CA GLU A 9 -7.82 22.68 4.03
C GLU A 9 -8.72 21.76 3.20
N PRO A 10 -8.66 21.84 1.86
CA PRO A 10 -9.54 21.05 1.02
C PRO A 10 -9.21 19.55 1.17
N LEU A 11 -10.26 18.75 1.34
CA LEU A 11 -10.15 17.29 1.36
C LEU A 11 -10.21 16.73 -0.06
N TYR A 12 -9.10 16.17 -0.52
CA TYR A 12 -8.97 15.53 -1.82
C TYR A 12 -9.65 14.16 -1.86
N LEU A 13 -10.28 13.88 -2.99
CA LEU A 13 -10.81 12.58 -3.37
C LEU A 13 -9.68 11.65 -3.86
N PRO A 14 -9.87 10.33 -3.85
CA PRO A 14 -8.87 9.39 -4.34
C PRO A 14 -8.48 9.62 -5.81
N ALA A 15 -9.42 10.11 -6.63
CA ALA A 15 -9.18 10.43 -8.03
C ALA A 15 -8.27 11.66 -8.20
N GLU A 16 -8.45 12.67 -7.36
CA GLU A 16 -7.63 13.88 -7.38
C GLU A 16 -6.19 13.57 -6.94
N VAL A 17 -6.02 12.79 -5.87
CA VAL A 17 -4.71 12.31 -5.43
C VAL A 17 -4.03 11.49 -6.52
N ALA A 18 -4.77 10.61 -7.20
CA ALA A 18 -4.24 9.83 -8.32
C ALA A 18 -3.76 10.73 -9.47
N ALA A 19 -4.51 11.80 -9.79
CA ALA A 19 -4.11 12.78 -10.79
C ALA A 19 -2.85 13.55 -10.36
N MET A 20 -2.75 13.96 -9.09
CA MET A 20 -1.58 14.65 -8.52
C MET A 20 -0.32 13.78 -8.53
N LEU A 21 -0.45 12.49 -8.23
CA LEU A 21 0.65 11.52 -8.19
C LEU A 21 0.90 10.85 -9.54
N ARG A 22 0.09 11.14 -10.57
CA ARG A 22 0.12 10.52 -11.90
C ARG A 22 0.06 8.98 -11.83
N CYS A 23 -0.79 8.45 -10.96
CA CYS A 23 -1.01 7.02 -10.77
C CYS A 23 -2.49 6.64 -10.95
N SER A 24 -2.83 5.35 -10.77
CA SER A 24 -4.22 4.91 -10.92
C SER A 24 -5.03 5.14 -9.64
N THR A 25 -6.30 5.52 -9.78
CA THR A 25 -7.22 5.69 -8.64
C THR A 25 -7.40 4.40 -7.84
N TRP A 26 -7.38 3.25 -8.50
CA TRP A 26 -7.44 1.95 -7.83
C TRP A 26 -6.22 1.74 -6.93
N TRP A 27 -5.01 2.10 -7.38
CA TRP A 27 -3.80 1.99 -6.57
C TRP A 27 -3.91 2.82 -5.28
N VAL A 28 -4.41 4.06 -5.36
CA VAL A 28 -4.62 4.92 -4.18
C VAL A 28 -5.58 4.27 -3.19
N LYS A 29 -6.73 3.78 -3.69
CA LYS A 29 -7.70 3.07 -2.85
C LYS A 29 -7.11 1.80 -2.24
N GLU A 30 -6.33 1.05 -3.00
CA GLU A 30 -5.70 -0.18 -2.54
C GLU A 30 -4.62 0.09 -1.48
N GLN A 31 -3.82 1.15 -1.63
CA GLN A 31 -2.87 1.54 -0.57
C GLN A 31 -3.60 1.95 0.70
N ALA A 32 -4.69 2.73 0.61
CA ALA A 32 -5.48 3.14 1.77
C ALA A 32 -6.18 1.94 2.45
N ARG A 33 -6.76 1.02 1.65
CA ARG A 33 -7.37 -0.23 2.13
C ARG A 33 -6.38 -1.12 2.89
N ARG A 34 -5.11 -1.09 2.48
CA ARG A 34 -4.02 -1.83 3.13
C ARG A 34 -3.35 -1.03 4.26
N GLU A 35 -3.86 0.14 4.60
CA GLU A 35 -3.30 1.05 5.62
C GLU A 35 -1.84 1.42 5.37
N ARG A 36 -1.45 1.54 4.09
CA ARG A 36 -0.07 1.86 3.68
C ARG A 36 0.18 3.34 3.43
N ILE A 37 -0.88 4.13 3.32
CA ILE A 37 -0.83 5.58 3.15
C ILE A 37 -1.77 6.24 4.16
N PRO A 38 -1.50 7.47 4.59
CA PRO A 38 -2.41 8.22 5.44
C PRO A 38 -3.71 8.56 4.72
N TYR A 39 -4.84 8.50 5.42
CA TYR A 39 -6.17 8.84 4.90
C TYR A 39 -7.13 9.23 6.04
N ILE A 40 -8.21 9.91 5.68
CA ILE A 40 -9.36 10.17 6.54
C ILE A 40 -10.54 9.32 6.04
N TRP A 41 -11.25 8.66 6.95
CA TRP A 41 -12.45 7.87 6.65
C TRP A 41 -13.72 8.62 7.05
N ILE A 42 -14.48 9.11 6.08
CA ILE A 42 -15.80 9.74 6.28
C ILE A 42 -16.81 9.09 5.33
N GLY A 43 -16.94 7.75 5.43
CA GLY A 43 -17.70 6.93 4.48
C GLY A 43 -17.05 6.74 3.11
N ALA A 44 -16.00 7.51 2.82
CA ALA A 44 -15.09 7.36 1.69
C ALA A 44 -13.68 7.84 2.09
N TYR A 45 -12.67 7.40 1.34
CA TYR A 45 -11.29 7.86 1.52
C TYR A 45 -11.15 9.33 1.14
N ARG A 46 -10.59 10.13 2.06
CA ARG A 46 -10.23 11.53 1.84
C ARG A 46 -8.79 11.79 2.23
N PHE A 47 -8.17 12.79 1.62
CA PHE A 47 -6.76 13.11 1.82
C PHE A 47 -6.58 14.62 2.00
N THR A 48 -5.66 15.03 2.86
CA THR A 48 -5.21 16.42 2.97
C THR A 48 -3.99 16.64 2.07
N SER A 49 -3.56 17.90 1.93
CA SER A 49 -2.29 18.25 1.28
C SER A 49 -1.09 17.60 1.99
N GLU A 50 -1.15 17.52 3.33
CA GLU A 50 -0.15 16.85 4.16
C GLU A 50 -0.07 15.35 3.83
N HIS A 51 -1.21 14.67 3.74
CA HIS A 51 -1.24 13.26 3.35
C HIS A 51 -0.57 13.03 1.98
N VAL A 52 -0.82 13.89 0.99
CA VAL A 52 -0.19 13.76 -0.33
C VAL A 52 1.34 13.94 -0.24
N THR A 53 1.79 14.86 0.60
CA THR A 53 3.23 15.10 0.83
C THR A 53 3.88 13.91 1.51
N GLU A 54 3.23 13.32 2.52
CA GLU A 54 3.71 12.12 3.20
C GLU A 54 3.73 10.90 2.26
N ILE A 55 2.72 10.74 1.41
CA ILE A 55 2.71 9.68 0.38
C ILE A 55 3.94 9.83 -0.54
N LYS A 56 4.26 11.04 -1.00
CA LYS A 56 5.46 11.25 -1.82
C LYS A 56 6.72 10.84 -1.08
N ALA A 57 6.86 11.22 0.19
CA ALA A 57 8.01 10.87 1.02
C ALA A 57 8.13 9.35 1.24
N LEU A 58 7.01 8.66 1.51
CA LEU A 58 6.98 7.20 1.71
C LEU A 58 7.44 6.40 0.48
N PHE A 59 7.13 6.89 -0.72
CA PHE A 59 7.45 6.21 -1.97
C PHE A 59 8.65 6.82 -2.71
N GLU A 60 9.32 7.83 -2.14
CA GLU A 60 10.53 8.41 -2.70
C GLU A 60 11.66 7.38 -2.70
N ARG A 61 12.29 7.17 -3.87
CA ARG A 61 13.52 6.38 -4.02
C ARG A 61 14.64 7.33 -4.41
N ARG A 62 15.53 7.63 -3.45
CA ARG A 62 16.73 8.42 -3.71
C ARG A 62 17.83 7.54 -4.29
N PRO A 63 18.51 7.96 -5.38
CA PRO A 63 19.69 7.26 -5.88
C PRO A 63 20.74 7.17 -4.78
N THR A 64 21.13 5.95 -4.41
CA THR A 64 22.10 5.70 -3.35
C THR A 64 23.51 5.99 -3.84
N GLY A 65 23.95 7.25 -3.68
CA GLY A 65 25.36 7.66 -3.72
C GLY A 65 25.97 7.85 -2.32
N GLU A 66 25.17 7.76 -1.26
CA GLU A 66 25.61 7.91 0.12
C GLU A 66 25.34 6.62 0.93
N PRO A 67 26.26 6.22 1.84
CA PRO A 67 26.07 5.06 2.69
C PRO A 67 24.86 5.26 3.61
N PRO A 68 24.11 4.20 3.94
CA PRO A 68 22.92 4.33 4.76
C PRO A 68 23.28 4.82 6.16
N THR A 69 22.86 6.04 6.50
CA THR A 69 22.81 6.47 7.90
C THR A 69 21.64 5.75 8.56
N PRO A 70 21.85 4.95 9.63
CA PRO A 70 20.75 4.31 10.33
C PRO A 70 19.88 5.38 10.97
N LEU A 71 18.66 5.57 10.46
CA LEU A 71 17.63 6.37 11.12
C LEU A 71 17.27 5.67 12.44
N ALA A 72 17.72 6.25 13.54
CA ALA A 72 17.25 5.93 14.87
C ALA A 72 15.75 6.20 14.99
N ASN A 73 15.03 5.24 15.57
CA ASN A 73 13.68 5.36 16.11
C ASN A 73 12.54 5.75 15.15
N GLN A 74 12.06 4.76 14.39
CA GLN A 74 10.61 4.57 14.31
C GLN A 74 10.20 3.40 15.21
N PRO A 75 9.16 3.53 16.06
CA PRO A 75 8.59 2.38 16.76
C PRO A 75 7.89 1.50 15.72
N GLN A 76 8.66 0.59 15.13
CA GLN A 76 8.16 -0.49 14.32
C GLN A 76 7.28 -1.35 15.24
N ARG A 77 5.97 -1.12 15.21
CA ARG A 77 4.98 -1.91 15.93
C ARG A 77 5.17 -3.37 15.51
N ARG A 78 5.87 -4.14 16.35
CA ARG A 78 6.10 -5.58 16.20
C ARG A 78 4.73 -6.25 16.15
N ARG A 79 4.21 -6.47 14.95
CA ARG A 79 3.19 -7.51 14.74
C ARG A 79 3.94 -8.84 14.84
N THR A 80 3.97 -9.39 16.05
CA THR A 80 4.15 -10.83 16.24
C THR A 80 2.97 -11.52 15.57
N ASN A 81 3.18 -12.01 14.35
CA ASN A 81 2.30 -13.05 13.82
C ASN A 81 3.13 -13.98 12.94
N THR A 82 3.84 -14.89 13.59
CA THR A 82 4.20 -16.18 13.00
C THR A 82 3.01 -17.10 13.28
N PRO A 83 2.36 -17.60 12.23
CA PRO A 83 2.46 -19.03 12.00
C PRO A 83 3.09 -19.31 10.63
N GLN A 84 4.12 -20.15 10.65
CA GLN A 84 4.62 -20.86 9.48
C GLN A 84 3.53 -21.81 8.96
N GLY A 85 3.40 -21.92 7.63
CA GLY A 85 2.55 -22.91 6.96
C GLY A 85 1.65 -22.23 5.92
N HIS A 86 1.60 -22.60 4.64
CA HIS A 86 2.10 -23.76 3.93
C HIS A 86 2.33 -23.30 2.49
N THR A 87 3.50 -23.55 1.90
CA THR A 87 3.64 -23.49 0.45
C THR A 87 3.01 -24.76 -0.13
N PRO A 88 2.05 -24.68 -1.07
CA PRO A 88 1.54 -25.87 -1.73
C PRO A 88 2.65 -26.44 -2.63
N ARG A 89 3.26 -27.54 -2.19
CA ARG A 89 4.23 -28.30 -2.97
C ARG A 89 3.48 -29.02 -4.09
N LEU A 90 3.70 -28.59 -5.33
CA LEU A 90 3.18 -29.26 -6.52
C LEU A 90 3.80 -30.67 -6.62
N THR A 91 3.00 -31.69 -6.36
CA THR A 91 3.38 -33.09 -6.64
C THR A 91 2.90 -33.48 -8.03
N ALA A 92 3.82 -34.02 -8.83
CA ALA A 92 3.51 -34.57 -10.14
C ALA A 92 2.52 -35.73 -10.00
N ARG A 93 1.46 -35.75 -10.82
CA ARG A 93 0.50 -36.86 -10.86
C ARG A 93 1.11 -38.04 -11.62
N PRO A 94 1.10 -39.27 -11.07
CA PRO A 94 1.48 -40.46 -11.81
C PRO A 94 0.46 -40.78 -12.91
N PRO A 95 0.89 -41.29 -14.07
CA PRO A 95 0.01 -41.56 -15.21
C PRO A 95 -0.99 -42.68 -14.92
N ARG A 96 -2.26 -42.48 -15.30
CA ARG A 96 -3.34 -43.46 -15.17
C ARG A 96 -3.02 -44.71 -16.01
N ARG A 97 -2.83 -45.86 -15.36
CA ARG A 97 -2.78 -47.17 -16.02
C ARG A 97 -4.17 -47.49 -16.59
N ARG A 98 -4.30 -47.48 -17.93
CA ARG A 98 -5.48 -48.01 -18.64
C ARG A 98 -5.63 -49.50 -18.29
N ARG A 99 -6.66 -49.85 -17.53
CA ARG A 99 -7.14 -51.24 -17.48
C ARG A 99 -7.87 -51.50 -18.79
N GLN A 100 -7.27 -52.32 -19.64
CA GLN A 100 -7.91 -52.86 -20.83
C GLN A 100 -8.93 -53.90 -20.37
N THR A 101 -10.17 -53.70 -20.81
CA THR A 101 -11.28 -54.66 -20.74
C THR A 101 -11.14 -55.66 -21.88
N THR A 102 -10.86 -56.92 -21.55
CA THR A 102 -10.97 -58.13 -22.39
C THR A 102 -10.87 -59.31 -21.42
N SER A 103 -11.67 -60.37 -21.45
CA SER A 103 -12.90 -60.76 -22.13
C SER A 103 -13.55 -61.84 -21.24
#